data_AF-A0A482W3D7-F1
#
_entry.id   AF-A0A482W3D7-F1
#
_cell.length_a   1.000
_cell.length_b   1.000
_cell.length_c   1.000
_cell.angle_alpha   90.00
_cell.angle_beta   90.00
_cell.angle_gamma   90.00
#
_symmetry.space_group_name_H-M   'P 1'
#
loop_
_entity.id
_entity.type
_entity.pdbx_description
1 polymer ?
#
loop_
_entity_poly.entity_id
_entity_poly.type
_entity_poly.pdbx_seq_one_letter_code
_entity_poly.pdbx_strand_id
1 'polypeptide(L)'
;MPLRRVGGGVATGASGLGGRAMRYYRLWIYTCNTALLAGALAFCGAAARTVLFDFRRSLVPSLTLYQPSFLYAYLALATQGGALQLLGCVAALRLSEKLLNAYWLLLLVLLFGDVVLGAFWAFKFERICQELKPALRVRFQQEYGTNGEMTAMWDRLQVEDSCCGVSGPGEFNISLRWEIPVSCCVDPPANSTRCAKTHLSGCDERLLAYLRATASILAILGYCVLAFLKLCFLGILRYEIREMIQKIRILRTELELTNANGAVPGAIRAESAESERESLLVRPESAALLSSPPTQTKNPNGNNNYEMREYRSHENI
;
A
#
# COMPACT_ATOMS: atom_id res chain seq x y z
N MET A 1 16.51 -3.63 74.60
CA MET A 1 16.25 -4.30 73.31
C MET A 1 15.36 -3.42 72.44
N PRO A 2 15.90 -2.74 71.41
CA PRO A 2 15.09 -2.02 70.45
C PRO A 2 15.13 -2.60 69.02
N LEU A 3 13.96 -2.52 68.38
CA LEU A 3 13.69 -2.23 66.96
C LEU A 3 14.12 -3.22 65.87
N ARG A 4 13.12 -4.03 65.50
CA ARG A 4 12.98 -4.78 64.24
C ARG A 4 12.92 -3.81 63.05
N ARG A 5 13.96 -3.87 62.20
CA ARG A 5 13.98 -3.28 60.85
C ARG A 5 13.15 -4.18 59.92
N VAL A 6 12.10 -3.64 59.29
CA VAL A 6 11.52 -4.21 58.06
C VAL A 6 11.45 -3.08 57.04
N GLY A 7 12.50 -2.98 56.24
CA GLY A 7 12.53 -2.24 54.99
C GLY A 7 12.71 -3.23 53.86
N GLY A 8 11.83 -3.20 52.87
CA GLY A 8 11.85 -4.12 51.74
C GLY A 8 10.69 -3.87 50.79
N GLY A 9 10.50 -2.61 50.36
CA GLY A 9 9.59 -2.27 49.27
C GLY A 9 10.17 -2.78 47.96
N VAL A 10 9.48 -3.76 47.37
CA VAL A 10 9.88 -4.51 46.18
C VAL A 10 9.75 -3.64 44.92
N ALA A 11 10.77 -3.71 44.05
CA ALA A 11 10.79 -3.20 42.68
C ALA A 11 9.91 -4.03 41.72
N THR A 12 8.61 -4.18 42.01
CA THR A 12 7.65 -4.96 41.20
C THR A 12 7.01 -4.19 40.06
N GLY A 13 7.19 -2.86 39.97
CA GLY A 13 6.55 -2.02 38.96
C GLY A 13 7.22 -2.06 37.57
N ALA A 14 8.55 -1.94 37.51
CA ALA A 14 9.26 -1.72 36.24
C ALA A 14 9.34 -2.98 35.35
N SER A 15 9.50 -4.16 35.94
CA SER A 15 9.54 -5.45 35.23
C SER A 15 8.17 -5.87 34.67
N GLY A 16 7.08 -5.51 35.35
CA GLY A 16 5.71 -5.76 34.91
C GLY A 16 5.27 -4.86 33.74
N LEU A 17 5.65 -3.57 33.75
CA LEU A 17 5.31 -2.65 32.67
C LEU A 17 6.07 -2.98 31.37
N GLY A 18 7.37 -3.31 31.46
CA GLY A 18 8.16 -3.74 30.30
C GLY A 18 7.64 -5.02 29.65
N GLY A 19 7.23 -6.01 30.47
CA GLY A 19 6.63 -7.25 29.98
C GLY A 19 5.27 -7.07 29.29
N ARG A 20 4.45 -6.10 29.75
CA ARG A 20 3.16 -5.77 29.10
C ARG A 20 3.38 -5.06 27.77
N ALA A 21 4.21 -4.02 27.72
CA ALA A 21 4.53 -3.28 26.49
C ALA A 21 5.08 -4.21 25.38
N MET A 22 5.95 -5.14 25.75
CA MET A 22 6.52 -6.15 24.84
C MET A 22 5.49 -7.11 24.26
N ARG A 23 4.43 -7.44 25.01
CA ARG A 23 3.32 -8.27 24.53
C ARG A 23 2.43 -7.51 23.56
N TYR A 24 2.13 -6.24 23.83
CA TYR A 24 1.36 -5.39 22.92
C TYR A 24 2.04 -5.29 21.55
N TYR A 25 3.36 -5.10 21.52
CA TYR A 25 4.12 -5.02 20.27
C TYR A 25 4.02 -6.30 19.42
N ARG A 26 4.16 -7.47 20.06
CA ARG A 26 4.05 -8.77 19.38
C ARG A 26 2.64 -9.00 18.83
N LEU A 27 1.62 -8.74 19.66
CA LEU A 27 0.23 -8.87 19.26
C LEU A 27 -0.06 -7.96 18.06
N TRP A 28 0.42 -6.71 18.10
CA TRP A 28 0.25 -5.75 17.02
C TRP A 28 0.90 -6.23 15.71
N ILE A 29 2.16 -6.68 15.72
CA ILE A 29 2.78 -7.24 14.52
C ILE A 29 1.96 -8.42 13.98
N TYR A 30 1.54 -9.36 14.84
CA TYR A 30 0.74 -10.50 14.40
C TYR A 30 -0.59 -10.09 13.79
N THR A 31 -1.25 -9.05 14.32
CA THR A 31 -2.49 -8.52 13.74
C THR A 31 -2.25 -7.90 12.36
N CYS A 32 -1.20 -7.08 12.19
CA CYS A 32 -0.85 -6.49 10.90
C CYS A 32 -0.49 -7.56 9.86
N ASN A 33 0.32 -8.54 10.27
CA ASN A 33 0.69 -9.70 9.47
C ASN A 33 -0.55 -10.48 9.01
N THR A 34 -1.48 -10.77 9.92
CA THR A 34 -2.75 -11.44 9.58
C THR A 34 -3.59 -10.61 8.61
N ALA A 35 -3.67 -9.29 8.80
CA ALA A 35 -4.41 -8.41 7.89
C ALA A 35 -3.79 -8.36 6.48
N LEU A 36 -2.47 -8.28 6.38
CA LEU A 36 -1.76 -8.32 5.10
C LEU A 36 -1.94 -9.66 4.39
N LEU A 37 -1.86 -10.78 5.12
CA LEU A 37 -2.09 -12.11 4.57
C LEU A 37 -3.53 -12.28 4.08
N ALA A 38 -4.51 -11.86 4.88
CA ALA A 38 -5.92 -11.92 4.49
C ALA A 38 -6.19 -11.09 3.23
N GLY A 39 -5.65 -9.87 3.14
CA GLY A 39 -5.74 -9.04 1.95
C GLY A 39 -5.08 -9.69 0.73
N ALA A 40 -3.91 -10.31 0.91
CA ALA A 40 -3.19 -10.97 -0.18
C ALA A 40 -3.97 -12.18 -0.70
N LEU A 41 -4.55 -12.99 0.19
CA LEU A 41 -5.39 -14.13 -0.18
C LEU A 41 -6.68 -13.67 -0.90
N ALA A 42 -7.32 -12.60 -0.43
CA ALA A 42 -8.50 -12.04 -1.09
C ALA A 42 -8.17 -11.55 -2.52
N PHE A 43 -7.07 -10.83 -2.69
CA PHE A 43 -6.60 -10.38 -3.99
C PHE A 43 -6.23 -11.57 -4.90
N CYS A 44 -5.48 -12.55 -4.39
CA CYS A 44 -5.15 -13.78 -5.12
C CYS A 44 -6.40 -14.53 -5.57
N GLY A 45 -7.41 -14.68 -4.71
CA GLY A 45 -8.66 -15.34 -5.03
C GLY A 45 -9.44 -14.62 -6.13
N ALA A 46 -9.55 -13.28 -6.04
CA ALA A 46 -10.19 -12.46 -7.06
C ALA A 46 -9.44 -12.52 -8.40
N ALA A 47 -8.11 -12.45 -8.37
CA ALA A 47 -7.26 -12.57 -9.55
C ALA A 47 -7.34 -13.97 -10.17
N ALA A 48 -7.29 -15.03 -9.38
CA ALA A 48 -7.41 -16.41 -9.88
C ALA A 48 -8.76 -16.64 -10.54
N ARG A 49 -9.86 -16.23 -9.89
CA ARG A 49 -11.22 -16.33 -10.45
C ARG A 49 -11.32 -15.67 -11.83
N THR A 50 -10.83 -14.45 -11.94
CA THR A 50 -11.03 -13.62 -13.15
C THR A 50 -10.00 -13.86 -14.25
N VAL A 51 -8.77 -14.25 -13.91
CA VAL A 51 -7.68 -14.44 -14.88
C VAL A 51 -7.54 -15.90 -15.31
N LEU A 52 -7.83 -16.86 -14.43
CA LEU A 52 -7.63 -18.29 -14.71
C LEU A 52 -8.94 -19.02 -14.98
N PHE A 53 -10.01 -18.73 -14.25
CA PHE A 53 -11.25 -19.51 -14.31
C PHE A 53 -12.33 -18.92 -15.22
N ASP A 54 -12.24 -17.64 -15.59
CA ASP A 54 -13.22 -17.00 -16.47
C ASP A 54 -12.89 -17.21 -17.96
N PHE A 55 -13.79 -17.88 -18.69
CA PHE A 55 -13.62 -18.11 -20.14
C PHE A 55 -13.59 -16.80 -20.95
N ARG A 56 -14.29 -15.75 -20.48
CA ARG A 56 -14.33 -14.41 -21.10
C ARG A 56 -12.92 -13.84 -21.31
N ARG A 57 -11.96 -14.23 -20.48
CA ARG A 57 -10.56 -13.85 -20.59
C ARG A 57 -9.90 -14.41 -21.86
N SER A 58 -10.25 -15.62 -22.29
CA SER A 58 -9.70 -16.29 -23.48
C SER A 58 -10.06 -15.56 -24.79
N LEU A 59 -11.22 -14.88 -24.79
CA LEU A 59 -11.68 -14.08 -25.91
C LEU A 59 -10.82 -12.83 -26.17
N VAL A 60 -10.07 -12.37 -25.16
CA VAL A 60 -9.21 -11.17 -25.25
C VAL A 60 -7.75 -11.59 -25.45
N PRO A 61 -7.17 -11.48 -26.66
CA PRO A 61 -5.82 -11.99 -26.94
C PRO A 61 -4.68 -11.15 -26.33
N SER A 62 -4.94 -9.92 -25.89
CA SER A 62 -3.91 -8.92 -25.54
C SER A 62 -3.17 -9.12 -24.21
N LEU A 63 -3.32 -10.27 -23.55
CA LEU A 63 -2.67 -10.53 -22.26
C LEU A 63 -1.95 -11.89 -22.31
N THR A 64 -0.64 -11.84 -22.46
CA THR A 64 0.23 -13.02 -22.41
C THR A 64 0.81 -13.16 -20.99
N LEU A 65 0.66 -14.34 -20.38
CA LEU A 65 1.11 -14.60 -19.00
C LEU A 65 2.65 -14.55 -18.82
N TYR A 66 3.41 -14.54 -19.91
CA TYR A 66 4.88 -14.48 -19.90
C TYR A 66 5.48 -13.08 -19.81
N GLN A 67 4.67 -12.02 -19.73
CA GLN A 67 5.21 -10.67 -19.59
C GLN A 67 5.90 -10.49 -18.23
N PRO A 68 7.01 -9.71 -18.17
CA PRO A 68 7.78 -9.50 -16.94
C PRO A 68 6.93 -8.93 -15.79
N SER A 69 5.85 -8.21 -16.12
CA SER A 69 4.86 -7.72 -15.16
C SER A 69 4.19 -8.86 -14.36
N PHE A 70 3.93 -10.01 -14.99
CA PHE A 70 3.35 -11.18 -14.31
C PHE A 70 4.40 -11.91 -13.46
N LEU A 71 5.66 -11.96 -13.90
CA LEU A 71 6.74 -12.56 -13.11
C LEU A 71 6.91 -11.85 -11.76
N TYR A 72 6.98 -10.51 -11.78
CA TYR A 72 7.00 -9.74 -10.54
C TYR A 72 5.73 -9.98 -9.70
N ALA A 73 4.55 -10.00 -10.32
CA ALA A 73 3.29 -10.26 -9.60
C ALA A 73 3.31 -11.63 -8.88
N TYR A 74 3.77 -12.70 -9.52
CA TYR A 74 3.88 -14.02 -8.89
C TYR A 74 4.86 -14.01 -7.73
N LEU A 75 6.03 -13.38 -7.89
CA LEU A 75 7.02 -13.27 -6.82
C LEU A 75 6.49 -12.45 -5.64
N ALA A 76 5.83 -11.32 -5.91
CA ALA A 76 5.24 -10.46 -4.89
C ALA A 76 4.16 -11.22 -4.11
N LEU A 77 3.27 -11.94 -4.79
CA LEU A 77 2.22 -12.74 -4.17
C LEU A 77 2.79 -13.88 -3.32
N ALA A 78 3.80 -14.62 -3.82
CA ALA A 78 4.47 -15.66 -3.05
C ALA A 78 5.16 -15.10 -1.80
N THR A 79 5.81 -13.94 -1.94
CA THR A 79 6.46 -13.25 -0.81
C THR A 79 5.42 -12.83 0.22
N GLN A 80 4.32 -12.21 -0.20
CA GLN A 80 3.24 -11.73 0.68
C GLN A 80 2.46 -12.87 1.34
N GLY A 81 2.28 -13.99 0.65
CA GLY A 81 1.56 -15.17 1.16
C GLY A 81 2.35 -16.03 2.15
N GLY A 82 3.66 -15.81 2.31
CA GLY A 82 4.48 -16.68 3.16
C GLY A 82 5.73 -16.00 3.73
N ALA A 83 6.69 -15.63 2.87
CA ALA A 83 8.00 -15.15 3.33
C ALA A 83 7.92 -13.89 4.21
N LEU A 84 7.08 -12.93 3.81
CA LEU A 84 6.81 -11.71 4.56
C LEU A 84 6.20 -12.04 5.93
N GLN A 85 5.23 -12.96 5.95
CA GLN A 85 4.55 -13.40 7.16
C GLN A 85 5.52 -14.05 8.15
N LEU A 86 6.36 -14.97 7.67
CA LEU A 86 7.38 -15.65 8.47
C LEU A 86 8.39 -14.64 9.03
N LEU A 87 8.88 -13.73 8.19
CA LEU A 87 9.84 -12.70 8.61
C LEU A 87 9.25 -11.80 9.71
N GLY A 88 8.02 -11.33 9.55
CA GLY A 88 7.35 -10.51 10.58
C GLY A 88 7.14 -11.28 11.89
N CYS A 89 6.76 -12.56 11.83
CA CYS A 89 6.64 -13.39 13.03
C CYS A 89 7.99 -13.60 13.74
N VAL A 90 9.06 -13.92 12.99
CA VAL A 90 10.40 -14.10 13.54
C VAL A 90 10.96 -12.78 14.09
N ALA A 91 10.71 -11.64 13.43
CA ALA A 91 11.08 -10.32 13.90
C ALA A 91 10.42 -9.99 15.26
N ALA A 92 9.11 -10.26 15.39
CA ALA A 92 8.38 -10.08 16.65
C ALA A 92 8.90 -11.02 17.76
N LEU A 93 9.24 -12.27 17.42
CA LEU A 93 9.73 -13.25 18.39
C LEU A 93 11.11 -12.91 18.94
N ARG A 94 12.04 -12.56 18.03
CA ARG A 94 13.44 -12.28 18.36
C ARG A 94 13.67 -10.87 18.88
N LEU A 95 12.70 -9.98 18.68
CA LEU A 95 12.77 -8.57 19.07
C LEU A 95 14.08 -7.89 18.60
N SER A 96 14.57 -8.31 17.43
CA SER A 96 15.85 -7.88 16.88
C SER A 96 15.65 -6.70 15.93
N GLU A 97 16.34 -5.59 16.19
CA GLU A 97 16.34 -4.41 15.32
C GLU A 97 16.68 -4.74 13.87
N LYS A 98 17.63 -5.65 13.64
CA LYS A 98 18.05 -6.04 12.28
C LYS A 98 16.94 -6.74 11.51
N LEU A 99 16.26 -7.69 12.15
CA LEU A 99 15.13 -8.42 11.54
C LEU A 99 13.94 -7.51 11.30
N LEU A 100 13.67 -6.59 12.23
CA LEU A 100 12.60 -5.63 12.09
C LEU A 100 12.87 -4.61 10.96
N ASN A 101 14.13 -4.15 10.82
CA ASN A 101 14.54 -3.31 9.70
C ASN A 101 14.48 -4.06 8.37
N ALA A 102 14.87 -5.33 8.33
CA ALA A 102 14.74 -6.16 7.13
C ALA A 102 13.26 -6.35 6.74
N TYR A 103 12.38 -6.54 7.74
CA TYR A 103 10.95 -6.63 7.53
C TYR A 103 10.35 -5.33 6.96
N TRP A 104 10.72 -4.18 7.55
CA TRP A 104 10.32 -2.87 7.08
C TRP A 104 10.81 -2.58 5.65
N LEU A 105 12.08 -2.91 5.34
CA LEU A 105 12.64 -2.73 4.01
C LEU A 105 11.92 -3.61 2.98
N LEU A 106 11.60 -4.85 3.32
CA LEU A 106 10.86 -5.75 2.45
C LEU A 106 9.45 -5.20 2.15
N LEU A 107 8.75 -4.69 3.16
CA LEU A 107 7.45 -4.01 2.96
C LEU A 107 7.56 -2.79 2.06
N LEU A 108 8.62 -1.98 2.22
CA LEU A 108 8.85 -0.80 1.40
C LEU A 108 9.05 -1.19 -0.08
N VAL A 109 9.90 -2.18 -0.35
CA VAL A 109 10.17 -2.66 -1.71
C VAL A 109 8.90 -3.22 -2.36
N LEU A 110 8.12 -4.02 -1.62
CA LEU A 110 6.86 -4.56 -2.11
C LEU A 110 5.84 -3.44 -2.41
N LEU A 111 5.68 -2.47 -1.50
CA LEU A 111 4.80 -1.34 -1.72
C LEU A 111 5.19 -0.54 -2.96
N PHE A 112 6.48 -0.23 -3.12
CA PHE A 112 6.96 0.49 -4.29
C PHE A 112 6.71 -0.30 -5.59
N GLY A 113 7.04 -1.58 -5.61
CA GLY A 113 6.82 -2.42 -6.79
C GLY A 113 5.33 -2.59 -7.12
N ASP A 114 4.45 -2.66 -6.12
CA ASP A 114 2.99 -2.71 -6.32
C ASP A 114 2.47 -1.42 -6.96
N VAL A 115 2.95 -0.26 -6.52
CA VAL A 115 2.60 1.05 -7.12
C VAL A 115 3.06 1.14 -8.57
N VAL A 116 4.31 0.73 -8.86
CA VAL A 116 4.86 0.75 -10.23
C VAL A 116 4.10 -0.20 -11.14
N LEU A 117 3.87 -1.44 -10.69
CA LEU A 117 3.10 -2.43 -11.44
C LEU A 117 1.67 -1.92 -11.70
N GLY A 118 1.09 -1.21 -10.74
CA GLY A 118 -0.23 -0.62 -10.87
C GLY A 118 -0.34 0.49 -11.88
N ALA A 119 0.58 1.44 -11.82
CA ALA A 119 0.64 2.48 -12.82
C ALA A 119 0.78 1.87 -14.23
N PHE A 120 1.68 0.89 -14.40
CA PHE A 120 1.86 0.19 -15.66
C PHE A 120 0.56 -0.48 -16.16
N TRP A 121 -0.14 -1.21 -15.29
CA TRP A 121 -1.39 -1.87 -15.67
C TRP A 121 -2.54 -0.89 -15.91
N ALA A 122 -2.60 0.25 -15.22
CA ALA A 122 -3.62 1.27 -15.46
C ALA A 122 -3.53 1.81 -16.90
N PHE A 123 -2.34 2.22 -17.34
CA PHE A 123 -2.12 2.68 -18.73
C PHE A 123 -2.39 1.58 -19.76
N LYS A 124 -1.93 0.37 -19.49
CA LYS A 124 -2.11 -0.75 -20.39
C LYS A 124 -3.58 -1.15 -20.52
N PHE A 125 -4.34 -1.10 -19.42
CA PHE A 125 -5.75 -1.44 -19.40
C PHE A 125 -6.57 -0.48 -20.26
N GLU A 126 -6.29 0.83 -20.20
CA GLU A 126 -6.95 1.80 -21.08
C GLU A 126 -6.75 1.46 -22.56
N ARG A 127 -5.51 1.12 -22.94
CA ARG A 127 -5.21 0.70 -24.32
C ARG A 127 -5.95 -0.58 -24.71
N ILE A 128 -6.02 -1.57 -23.82
CA ILE A 128 -6.79 -2.80 -24.06
C ILE A 128 -8.27 -2.48 -24.28
N CYS A 129 -8.86 -1.58 -23.49
CA CYS A 129 -10.25 -1.17 -23.66
C CYS A 129 -10.51 -0.48 -25.01
N GLN A 130 -9.59 0.35 -25.49
CA GLN A 130 -9.71 1.04 -26.78
C GLN A 130 -9.60 0.07 -27.96
N GLU A 131 -8.65 -0.86 -27.90
CA GLU A 131 -8.38 -1.84 -28.97
C GLU A 131 -9.29 -3.08 -28.91
N LEU A 132 -10.11 -3.21 -27.87
CA LEU A 132 -10.95 -4.40 -27.66
C LEU A 132 -11.89 -4.64 -28.84
N LYS A 133 -12.69 -3.64 -29.20
CA LYS A 133 -13.70 -3.74 -30.26
C LYS A 133 -13.12 -4.12 -31.62
N PRO A 134 -12.08 -3.42 -32.16
CA PRO A 134 -11.50 -3.81 -33.43
C PRO A 134 -10.83 -5.19 -33.39
N ALA A 135 -10.13 -5.54 -32.29
CA ALA A 135 -9.50 -6.84 -32.14
C ALA A 135 -10.52 -7.98 -32.10
N LEU A 136 -11.63 -7.82 -31.38
CA LEU A 136 -12.72 -8.79 -31.33
C LEU A 136 -13.36 -8.96 -32.70
N ARG A 137 -13.60 -7.88 -33.45
CA ARG A 137 -14.19 -7.94 -34.79
C ARG A 137 -13.34 -8.77 -35.75
N VAL A 138 -12.03 -8.51 -35.80
CA VAL A 138 -11.10 -9.26 -36.66
C VAL A 138 -11.09 -10.73 -36.28
N ARG A 139 -10.97 -11.04 -34.98
CA ARG A 139 -10.92 -12.42 -34.49
C ARG A 139 -12.22 -13.17 -34.76
N PHE A 140 -13.36 -12.54 -34.48
CA PHE A 140 -14.68 -13.08 -34.76
C PHE A 140 -14.85 -13.43 -36.24
N GLN A 141 -14.46 -12.53 -37.15
CA GLN A 141 -14.57 -12.76 -38.60
C GLN A 141 -13.66 -13.89 -39.12
N GLN A 142 -12.56 -14.18 -38.43
CA GLN A 142 -11.60 -15.21 -38.84
C GLN A 142 -11.92 -16.58 -38.25
N GLU A 143 -12.30 -16.62 -36.97
CA GLU A 143 -12.37 -17.85 -36.18
C GLU A 143 -13.80 -18.35 -35.90
N TYR A 144 -14.82 -17.48 -35.98
CA TYR A 144 -16.19 -17.92 -35.72
C TYR A 144 -16.70 -18.86 -36.83
N GLY A 145 -17.26 -20.00 -36.45
CA GLY A 145 -17.72 -21.06 -37.36
C GLY A 145 -16.60 -21.90 -37.99
N THR A 146 -15.33 -21.50 -37.86
CA THR A 146 -14.17 -22.28 -38.33
C THR A 146 -13.45 -22.99 -37.18
N ASN A 147 -13.24 -22.29 -36.07
CA ASN A 147 -12.68 -22.83 -34.84
C ASN A 147 -13.82 -23.20 -33.88
N GLY A 148 -14.02 -24.50 -33.64
CA GLY A 148 -15.08 -25.00 -32.78
C GLY A 148 -14.99 -24.52 -31.33
N GLU A 149 -13.77 -24.36 -30.79
CA GLU A 149 -13.56 -23.88 -29.41
C GLU A 149 -13.94 -22.40 -29.28
N MET A 150 -13.48 -21.56 -30.22
CA MET A 150 -13.85 -20.14 -30.25
C MET A 150 -15.34 -19.95 -30.47
N THR A 151 -15.95 -20.74 -31.36
CA THR A 151 -17.40 -20.72 -31.62
C THR A 151 -18.18 -21.06 -30.36
N ALA A 152 -17.82 -22.15 -29.67
CA ALA A 152 -18.48 -22.56 -28.43
C ALA A 152 -18.36 -21.50 -27.31
N MET A 153 -17.17 -20.91 -27.14
CA MET A 153 -16.98 -19.82 -26.16
C MET A 153 -17.79 -18.57 -26.51
N TRP A 154 -17.89 -18.24 -27.80
CA TRP A 154 -18.63 -17.07 -28.27
C TRP A 154 -20.15 -17.27 -28.15
N ASP A 155 -20.66 -18.46 -28.50
CA ASP A 155 -22.07 -18.81 -28.34
C ASP A 155 -22.45 -18.81 -26.85
N ARG A 156 -21.58 -19.34 -25.99
CA ARG A 156 -21.74 -19.25 -24.54
C ARG A 156 -21.81 -17.80 -24.05
N LEU A 157 -20.96 -16.92 -24.57
CA LEU A 157 -20.98 -15.48 -24.23
C LEU A 157 -22.33 -14.85 -24.59
N GLN A 158 -22.85 -15.13 -25.78
CA GLN A 158 -24.13 -14.58 -26.24
C GLN A 158 -25.29 -14.98 -25.34
N VAL A 159 -25.32 -16.25 -24.93
CA VAL A 159 -26.35 -16.78 -24.01
C VAL A 159 -26.21 -16.19 -22.60
N GLU A 160 -25.00 -16.25 -22.01
CA GLU A 160 -24.78 -15.79 -20.62
C GLU A 160 -24.94 -14.28 -20.47
N ASP A 161 -24.49 -13.48 -21.43
CA ASP A 161 -24.47 -12.01 -21.36
C ASP A 161 -25.59 -11.35 -22.18
N SER A 162 -26.50 -12.15 -22.76
CA SER A 162 -27.67 -11.68 -23.51
C SER A 162 -27.29 -10.65 -24.59
N CYS A 163 -26.32 -11.02 -25.42
CA CYS A 163 -25.75 -10.18 -26.48
C CYS A 163 -25.68 -10.95 -27.81
N CYS A 164 -25.50 -10.24 -28.92
CA CYS A 164 -25.40 -10.88 -30.23
C CYS A 164 -24.37 -10.18 -31.12
N GLY A 165 -23.52 -10.96 -31.78
CA GLY A 165 -22.43 -10.45 -32.62
C GLY A 165 -21.41 -9.64 -31.82
N VAL A 166 -20.45 -9.01 -32.50
CA VAL A 166 -19.48 -8.14 -31.83
C VAL A 166 -20.17 -6.84 -31.46
N SER A 167 -20.77 -6.14 -32.43
CA SER A 167 -21.50 -4.88 -32.19
C SER A 167 -23.01 -4.98 -32.39
N GLY A 168 -23.53 -6.17 -32.65
CA GLY A 168 -24.96 -6.41 -32.85
C GLY A 168 -25.23 -7.54 -33.86
N PRO A 169 -26.51 -7.94 -34.02
CA PRO A 169 -26.91 -9.05 -34.88
C PRO A 169 -26.68 -8.79 -36.39
N GLY A 170 -26.57 -7.53 -36.80
CA GLY A 170 -26.36 -7.15 -38.20
C GLY A 170 -25.05 -7.67 -38.81
N GLU A 171 -24.05 -7.99 -37.99
CA GLU A 171 -22.75 -8.51 -38.48
C GLU A 171 -22.87 -9.90 -39.13
N PHE A 172 -23.85 -10.71 -38.74
CA PHE A 172 -24.13 -11.99 -39.38
C PHE A 172 -24.71 -11.81 -40.80
N ASN A 173 -25.55 -10.79 -40.99
CA ASN A 173 -26.18 -10.52 -42.28
C ASN A 173 -25.19 -9.92 -43.29
N ILE A 174 -24.28 -9.05 -42.82
CA ILE A 174 -23.27 -8.39 -43.68
C ILE A 174 -22.24 -9.39 -44.20
N SER A 175 -21.89 -10.39 -43.39
CA SER A 175 -20.81 -11.31 -43.74
C SER A 175 -21.21 -12.36 -44.80
N LEU A 176 -22.51 -12.54 -45.11
CA LEU A 176 -23.07 -13.56 -46.04
C LEU A 176 -22.60 -15.00 -45.77
N ARG A 177 -21.83 -15.21 -44.71
CA ARG A 177 -21.06 -16.42 -44.41
C ARG A 177 -21.75 -17.26 -43.35
N TRP A 178 -22.59 -16.63 -42.53
CA TRP A 178 -23.21 -17.26 -41.36
C TRP A 178 -24.66 -16.83 -41.19
N GLU A 179 -25.51 -17.81 -40.89
CA GLU A 179 -26.84 -17.55 -40.35
C GLU A 179 -26.72 -17.12 -38.88
N ILE A 180 -27.73 -16.41 -38.38
CA ILE A 180 -27.77 -15.98 -36.97
C ILE A 180 -27.88 -17.23 -36.08
N PRO A 181 -26.94 -17.44 -35.14
CA PRO A 181 -26.93 -18.63 -34.29
C PRO A 181 -28.06 -18.59 -33.26
N VAL A 182 -28.49 -19.76 -32.78
CA VAL A 182 -29.52 -19.86 -31.72
C VAL A 182 -29.10 -19.20 -30.40
N SER A 183 -27.79 -19.08 -30.15
CA SER A 183 -27.23 -18.38 -28.99
C SER A 183 -27.50 -16.87 -28.98
N CYS A 184 -27.79 -16.28 -30.14
CA CYS A 184 -28.18 -14.87 -30.27
C CYS A 184 -29.66 -14.63 -29.94
N CYS A 185 -30.46 -15.69 -29.76
CA CYS A 185 -31.91 -15.60 -29.60
C CYS A 185 -32.32 -15.33 -28.16
N VAL A 186 -33.24 -14.39 -27.99
CA VAL A 186 -33.87 -14.10 -26.69
C VAL A 186 -34.67 -15.30 -26.21
N ASP A 187 -35.45 -15.87 -27.12
CA ASP A 187 -36.26 -17.07 -26.88
C ASP A 187 -35.82 -18.14 -27.87
N PRO A 188 -34.99 -19.11 -27.45
CA PRO A 188 -34.52 -20.15 -28.34
C PRO A 188 -35.71 -20.98 -28.83
N PRO A 189 -35.93 -21.08 -30.15
CA PRO A 189 -37.06 -21.83 -30.69
C PRO A 189 -36.95 -23.32 -30.37
N ALA A 190 -38.03 -23.92 -29.86
CA ALA A 190 -38.06 -25.35 -29.55
C ALA A 190 -37.93 -26.27 -30.78
N ASN A 191 -38.41 -25.83 -31.94
CA ASN A 191 -38.50 -26.63 -33.18
C ASN A 191 -38.17 -25.85 -34.47
N SER A 192 -37.58 -24.64 -34.37
CA SER A 192 -37.24 -23.79 -35.52
C SER A 192 -35.74 -23.54 -35.56
N THR A 193 -35.15 -23.52 -36.76
CA THR A 193 -33.75 -23.11 -36.96
C THR A 193 -33.58 -21.59 -37.06
N ARG A 194 -34.68 -20.83 -37.12
CA ARG A 194 -34.66 -19.37 -37.30
C ARG A 194 -34.98 -18.65 -36.00
N CYS A 195 -34.10 -17.72 -35.67
CA CYS A 195 -34.25 -16.81 -34.55
C CYS A 195 -35.37 -15.80 -34.81
N ALA A 196 -36.45 -15.81 -34.03
CA ALA A 196 -37.53 -14.83 -34.18
C ALA A 196 -37.13 -13.45 -33.62
N LYS A 197 -36.40 -13.44 -32.50
CA LYS A 197 -35.97 -12.22 -31.80
C LYS A 197 -34.53 -12.38 -31.31
N THR A 198 -33.66 -11.48 -31.74
CA THR A 198 -32.24 -11.46 -31.35
C THR A 198 -31.97 -10.46 -30.24
N HIS A 199 -30.94 -10.70 -29.45
CA HIS A 199 -30.35 -9.66 -28.61
C HIS A 199 -29.82 -8.52 -29.50
N LEU A 200 -30.17 -7.27 -29.15
CA LEU A 200 -29.75 -6.08 -29.90
C LEU A 200 -28.39 -5.54 -29.42
N SER A 201 -28.04 -5.83 -28.17
CA SER A 201 -26.76 -5.41 -27.58
C SER A 201 -25.59 -6.19 -28.19
N GLY A 202 -24.52 -5.47 -28.55
CA GLY A 202 -23.26 -6.08 -28.95
C GLY A 202 -22.55 -6.76 -27.77
N CYS A 203 -21.86 -7.86 -28.03
CA CYS A 203 -21.05 -8.52 -27.01
C CYS A 203 -19.78 -7.73 -26.66
N ASP A 204 -19.36 -6.79 -27.50
CA ASP A 204 -18.26 -5.86 -27.20
C ASP A 204 -18.56 -5.01 -25.96
N GLU A 205 -19.76 -4.44 -25.86
CA GLU A 205 -20.19 -3.63 -24.72
C GLU A 205 -20.25 -4.45 -23.42
N ARG A 206 -20.79 -5.67 -23.49
CA ARG A 206 -20.87 -6.59 -22.35
C ARG A 206 -19.49 -7.01 -21.88
N LEU A 207 -18.61 -7.39 -22.79
CA LEU A 207 -17.26 -7.80 -22.46
C LEU A 207 -16.44 -6.63 -21.91
N LEU A 208 -16.61 -5.43 -22.47
CA LEU A 208 -15.96 -4.23 -21.97
C LEU A 208 -16.43 -3.85 -20.56
N ALA A 209 -17.73 -3.98 -20.29
CA ALA A 209 -18.28 -3.78 -18.94
C ALA A 209 -17.71 -4.81 -17.95
N TYR A 210 -17.63 -6.09 -18.33
CA TYR A 210 -17.00 -7.14 -17.56
C TYR A 210 -15.53 -6.81 -17.24
N LEU A 211 -14.74 -6.40 -18.25
CA LEU A 211 -13.32 -6.05 -18.06
C LEU A 211 -13.15 -4.89 -17.08
N ARG A 212 -13.98 -3.84 -17.19
CA ARG A 212 -13.96 -2.70 -16.27
C ARG A 212 -14.35 -3.08 -14.85
N ALA A 213 -15.37 -3.92 -14.69
CA ALA A 213 -15.80 -4.40 -13.37
C ALA A 213 -14.68 -5.21 -12.70
N THR A 214 -14.07 -6.14 -13.44
CA THR A 214 -12.94 -6.94 -12.98
C THR A 214 -11.74 -6.06 -12.60
N ALA A 215 -11.36 -5.12 -13.46
CA ALA A 215 -10.27 -4.20 -13.19
C ALA A 215 -10.53 -3.33 -11.95
N SER A 216 -11.77 -2.86 -11.78
CA SER A 216 -12.19 -2.08 -10.61
C SER A 216 -12.04 -2.87 -9.32
N ILE A 217 -12.52 -4.12 -9.29
CA ILE A 217 -12.41 -4.99 -8.11
C ILE A 217 -10.94 -5.25 -7.77
N LEU A 218 -10.11 -5.59 -8.76
CA LEU A 218 -8.68 -5.83 -8.54
C LEU A 218 -7.96 -4.55 -8.10
N ALA A 219 -8.32 -3.39 -8.63
CA ALA A 219 -7.76 -2.10 -8.22
C ALA A 219 -8.12 -1.74 -6.77
N ILE A 220 -9.37 -1.97 -6.36
CA ILE A 220 -9.82 -1.73 -4.99
C ILE A 220 -9.05 -2.64 -4.02
N LEU A 221 -8.99 -3.95 -4.30
CA LEU A 221 -8.27 -4.90 -3.44
C LEU A 221 -6.76 -4.63 -3.41
N GLY A 222 -6.16 -4.32 -4.56
CA GLY A 222 -4.71 -4.08 -4.70
C GLY A 222 -4.24 -2.74 -4.14
N TYR A 223 -4.89 -1.63 -4.51
CA TYR A 223 -4.45 -0.29 -4.11
C TYR A 223 -5.15 0.20 -2.85
N CYS A 224 -6.49 0.20 -2.85
CA CYS A 224 -7.23 0.79 -1.74
C CYS A 224 -7.10 -0.01 -0.45
N VAL A 225 -7.01 -1.35 -0.53
CA VAL A 225 -6.86 -2.21 0.64
C VAL A 225 -5.39 -2.55 0.87
N LEU A 226 -4.74 -3.30 -0.03
CA LEU A 226 -3.40 -3.83 0.21
C LEU A 226 -2.31 -2.75 0.28
N ALA A 227 -2.25 -1.84 -0.69
CA ALA A 227 -1.22 -0.80 -0.68
C ALA A 227 -1.43 0.18 0.49
N PHE A 228 -2.68 0.53 0.81
CA PHE A 228 -3.00 1.35 1.98
C PHE A 228 -2.56 0.69 3.29
N LEU A 229 -2.90 -0.59 3.50
CA LEU A 229 -2.47 -1.35 4.68
C LEU A 229 -0.94 -1.38 4.79
N LYS A 230 -0.23 -1.64 3.69
CA LYS A 230 1.24 -1.61 3.65
C LYS A 230 1.78 -0.23 3.98
N LEU A 231 1.22 0.84 3.43
CA LEU A 231 1.64 2.21 3.69
C LEU A 231 1.45 2.59 5.16
N CYS A 232 0.27 2.34 5.72
CA CYS A 232 -0.01 2.56 7.15
C CYS A 232 0.98 1.80 8.01
N PHE A 233 1.16 0.51 7.73
CA PHE A 233 2.04 -0.34 8.52
C PHE A 233 3.50 0.06 8.40
N LEU A 234 3.96 0.45 7.21
CA LEU A 234 5.30 0.98 6.99
C LEU A 234 5.55 2.24 7.83
N GLY A 235 4.58 3.14 7.88
CA GLY A 235 4.63 4.36 8.69
C GLY A 235 4.70 4.05 10.19
N ILE A 236 3.81 3.20 10.68
CA ILE A 236 3.76 2.83 12.10
C ILE A 236 5.03 2.06 12.49
N LEU A 237 5.46 1.05 11.69
CA LEU A 237 6.71 0.34 11.93
C LEU A 237 7.90 1.29 11.97
N ARG A 238 7.97 2.27 11.07
CA ARG A 238 9.07 3.23 11.06
C ARG A 238 9.11 4.06 12.32
N TYR A 239 7.95 4.47 12.83
CA TYR A 239 7.80 5.20 14.08
C TYR A 239 8.25 4.33 15.27
N GLU A 240 7.72 3.11 15.38
CA GLU A 240 8.06 2.14 16.44
C GLU A 240 9.56 1.78 16.44
N ILE A 241 10.17 1.59 15.26
CA ILE A 241 11.62 1.36 15.13
C ILE A 241 12.41 2.54 15.72
N ARG A 242 12.00 3.80 15.48
CA ARG A 242 12.69 4.97 16.06
C ARG A 242 12.58 4.97 17.58
N GLU A 243 11.39 4.71 18.10
CA GLU A 243 11.14 4.69 19.53
C GLU A 243 11.93 3.57 20.23
N MET A 244 11.99 2.38 19.62
CA MET A 244 12.73 1.24 20.16
C MET A 244 14.24 1.49 20.19
N ILE A 245 14.82 2.06 19.12
CA ILE A 245 16.24 2.43 19.08
C ILE A 245 16.58 3.45 20.19
N GLN A 246 15.70 4.44 20.43
CA GLN A 246 15.91 5.41 21.50
C GLN A 246 15.89 4.75 22.88
N LYS A 247 14.92 3.87 23.14
CA LYS A 247 14.82 3.15 24.42
C LYS A 247 16.03 2.24 24.67
N ILE A 248 16.51 1.52 23.66
CA ILE A 248 17.70 0.66 23.77
C ILE A 248 18.98 1.48 24.00
N ARG A 249 19.14 2.63 23.31
CA ARG A 249 20.27 3.53 23.54
C ARG A 249 20.29 4.07 24.96
N ILE A 250 19.16 4.58 25.45
CA ILE A 250 19.05 5.11 26.82
C ILE A 250 19.38 4.01 27.84
N LEU A 251 18.80 2.81 27.73
CA LEU A 251 19.08 1.71 28.65
C LEU A 251 20.55 1.28 28.62
N ARG A 252 21.19 1.28 27.44
CA ARG A 252 22.61 0.96 27.33
C ARG A 252 23.49 2.04 27.97
N THR A 253 23.16 3.32 27.77
CA THR A 253 23.87 4.45 28.42
C THR A 253 23.76 4.38 29.94
N GLU A 254 22.58 4.09 30.49
CA GLU A 254 22.37 3.92 31.94
C GLU A 254 23.22 2.76 32.50
N LEU A 255 23.32 1.65 31.75
CA LEU A 255 24.13 0.48 32.13
C LEU A 255 25.63 0.79 32.08
N GLU A 256 26.10 1.51 31.07
CA GLU A 256 27.50 1.95 30.97
C GLU A 256 27.86 2.95 32.08
N LEU A 257 26.96 3.87 32.42
CA LEU A 257 27.16 4.84 33.50
C LEU A 257 27.18 4.16 34.88
N THR A 258 26.31 3.17 35.11
CA THR A 258 26.32 2.35 36.33
C THR A 258 27.60 1.52 36.43
N ASN A 259 28.10 0.97 35.32
CA ASN A 259 29.34 0.20 35.29
C ASN A 259 30.58 1.08 35.52
N ALA A 260 30.60 2.30 34.98
CA ALA A 260 31.67 3.28 35.24
C ALA A 260 31.71 3.70 36.72
N ASN A 261 30.54 3.91 37.34
CA ASN A 261 30.44 4.24 38.77
C ASN A 261 30.70 3.04 39.70
N GLY A 262 30.52 1.81 39.20
CA GLY A 262 30.80 0.55 39.92
C GLY A 262 32.25 0.06 39.83
N ALA A 263 33.05 0.61 38.93
CA ALA A 263 34.45 0.21 38.71
C ALA A 263 35.47 1.00 39.55
N VAL A 264 35.04 1.86 40.48
CA VAL A 264 35.93 2.60 41.39
C VAL A 264 36.09 1.84 42.71
N PRO A 265 37.28 1.28 43.05
CA PRO A 265 37.56 0.84 44.40
C PRO A 265 37.80 2.08 45.26
N GLY A 266 36.78 2.46 46.04
CA GLY A 266 36.85 3.29 47.25
C GLY A 266 37.57 4.64 47.15
N ALA A 267 36.81 5.73 47.19
CA ALA A 267 36.81 6.62 48.37
C ALA A 267 35.85 7.82 48.19
N ILE A 268 35.19 8.12 49.31
CA ILE A 268 34.53 9.36 49.71
C ILE A 268 33.08 9.60 49.26
N ARG A 269 32.24 9.56 50.30
CA ARG A 269 30.84 9.97 50.42
C ARG A 269 30.77 11.45 50.84
N ALA A 270 29.65 12.11 50.46
CA ALA A 270 29.15 13.46 50.81
C ALA A 270 29.25 14.41 49.59
N GLU A 271 28.21 15.09 49.11
CA GLU A 271 26.96 15.59 49.69
C GLU A 271 25.79 15.45 48.70
N SER A 272 24.59 15.23 49.24
CA SER A 272 23.33 15.49 48.53
C SER A 272 22.86 16.90 48.87
N ALA A 273 22.27 17.57 47.88
CA ALA A 273 21.41 18.73 47.98
C ALA A 273 22.11 20.04 48.38
N GLU A 274 22.32 20.93 47.40
CA GLU A 274 21.77 22.30 47.37
C GLU A 274 22.28 23.00 46.09
N SER A 275 21.44 23.23 45.08
CA SER A 275 21.54 24.40 44.18
C SER A 275 20.40 24.39 43.15
N GLU A 276 19.18 24.61 43.64
CA GLU A 276 18.07 25.08 42.82
C GLU A 276 17.57 26.39 43.44
N ARG A 277 18.39 27.43 43.36
CA ARG A 277 18.00 28.85 43.49
C ARG A 277 19.25 29.70 43.36
N GLU A 278 19.36 30.44 42.27
CA GLU A 278 19.67 31.86 42.28
C GLU A 278 19.60 32.40 40.85
N SER A 279 18.40 32.86 40.51
CA SER A 279 18.24 33.92 39.53
C SER A 279 18.34 35.26 40.26
N LEU A 280 18.94 36.25 39.57
CA LEU A 280 18.73 37.70 39.73
C LEU A 280 19.49 38.41 40.87
N LEU A 281 20.60 39.10 40.56
CA LEU A 281 20.63 40.56 40.31
C LEU A 281 22.04 41.20 40.30
N VAL A 282 22.24 42.12 39.33
CA VAL A 282 23.04 43.38 39.38
C VAL A 282 24.54 43.34 38.94
N ARG A 283 24.75 43.85 37.70
CA ARG A 283 25.94 44.63 37.19
C ARG A 283 26.02 46.01 37.89
N PRO A 284 27.05 46.89 37.78
CA PRO A 284 28.13 47.06 36.76
C PRO A 284 29.53 47.31 37.41
N GLU A 285 30.69 47.50 36.74
CA GLU A 285 31.21 48.57 35.86
C GLU A 285 32.59 48.11 35.29
N SER A 286 32.89 48.24 33.98
CA SER A 286 33.49 49.38 33.24
C SER A 286 35.02 49.50 33.33
N ALA A 287 35.72 49.30 32.20
CA ALA A 287 36.83 50.13 31.64
C ALA A 287 37.67 49.27 30.64
N ALA A 288 37.54 49.48 29.33
CA ALA A 288 38.38 50.36 28.49
C ALA A 288 39.47 49.51 27.76
N LEU A 289 39.89 49.65 26.49
CA LEU A 289 39.94 50.68 25.43
C LEU A 289 40.00 49.91 24.06
N LEU A 290 39.59 50.40 22.87
CA LEU A 290 40.33 51.34 22.00
C LEU A 290 39.52 51.67 20.70
N SER A 291 39.40 52.98 20.42
CA SER A 291 39.49 53.75 19.15
C SER A 291 38.84 53.33 17.80
N SER A 292 37.87 54.17 17.34
CA SER A 292 37.79 54.95 16.07
C SER A 292 37.56 54.30 14.65
N PRO A 293 36.96 55.05 13.67
CA PRO A 293 36.07 54.55 12.58
C PRO A 293 36.52 54.95 11.13
N PRO A 294 35.66 55.16 10.09
CA PRO A 294 34.61 54.34 9.43
C PRO A 294 34.82 54.21 7.89
N THR A 295 34.08 53.34 7.18
CA THR A 295 33.70 53.60 5.76
C THR A 295 32.36 52.97 5.38
N GLN A 296 31.41 53.83 4.97
CA GLN A 296 30.17 53.51 4.29
C GLN A 296 30.41 53.26 2.79
N THR A 297 29.65 52.37 2.17
CA THR A 297 29.28 52.47 0.76
C THR A 297 27.80 52.84 0.66
N LYS A 298 27.55 54.06 0.17
CA LYS A 298 26.26 54.57 -0.30
C LYS A 298 25.73 53.72 -1.45
N ASN A 299 24.42 53.47 -1.46
CA ASN A 299 23.65 53.20 -2.68
C ASN A 299 22.66 54.37 -2.88
N PRO A 300 22.59 55.03 -4.05
CA PRO A 300 21.73 56.18 -4.26
C PRO A 300 20.44 55.76 -4.97
N ASN A 301 19.38 55.51 -4.21
CA ASN A 301 18.03 55.98 -4.56
C ASN A 301 17.09 55.68 -3.41
N GLY A 302 16.57 56.75 -2.82
CA GLY A 302 15.67 56.68 -1.68
C GLY A 302 14.28 56.21 -2.08
N ASN A 303 13.75 55.28 -1.31
CA ASN A 303 12.52 55.55 -0.59
C ASN A 303 12.46 54.65 0.65
N ASN A 304 12.33 55.27 1.82
CA ASN A 304 11.99 54.58 3.06
C ASN A 304 10.48 54.44 3.08
N ASN A 305 9.95 53.26 3.38
CA ASN A 305 8.72 53.12 4.18
C ASN A 305 8.59 51.67 4.64
N TYR A 306 8.79 51.50 5.95
CA TYR A 306 8.16 50.44 6.72
C TYR A 306 6.73 50.92 7.01
N GLU A 307 5.73 50.23 6.47
CA GLU A 307 4.38 50.31 7.01
C GLU A 307 3.85 48.91 7.30
N MET A 308 3.30 48.81 8.50
CA MET A 308 2.72 47.68 9.19
C MET A 308 1.20 47.82 9.06
N ARG A 309 0.48 46.79 8.59
CA ARG A 309 -0.99 46.56 8.73
C ARG A 309 -1.38 45.32 7.92
N GLU A 310 -2.42 44.54 8.18
CA GLU A 310 -3.32 44.28 9.30
C GLU A 310 -4.14 43.07 8.81
N TYR A 311 -4.60 42.24 9.73
CA TYR A 311 -5.42 41.05 9.48
C TYR A 311 -6.85 41.45 9.05
N ARG A 312 -7.38 40.95 7.92
CA ARG A 312 -8.85 40.73 7.80
C ARG A 312 -9.26 39.73 6.71
N SER A 313 -10.11 38.82 7.18
CA SER A 313 -11.04 37.90 6.51
C SER A 313 -11.65 38.42 5.20
N HIS A 314 -11.81 37.52 4.22
CA HIS A 314 -12.71 37.70 3.07
C HIS A 314 -13.76 36.58 3.08
N GLU A 315 -15.01 36.98 3.39
CA GLU A 315 -16.24 36.29 3.03
C GLU A 315 -16.84 36.97 1.77
N ASN A 316 -17.50 36.14 0.94
CA ASN A 316 -18.49 36.46 -0.10
C ASN A 316 -18.00 37.10 -1.42
N ILE A 317 -18.00 36.30 -2.49
CA ILE A 317 -18.99 36.33 -3.60
C ILE A 317 -19.33 34.89 -3.98
#